data_AF-A0A966M122-F1
#
_entry.id   AF-A0A966M122-F1
#
_cell.length_a   1.000
_cell.length_b   1.000
_cell.length_c   1.000
_cell.angle_alpha   90.00
_cell.angle_beta   90.00
_cell.angle_gamma   90.00
#
_symmetry.space_group_name_H-M   'P 1'
#
loop_
_entity.id
_entity.type
_entity.pdbx_description
1 polymer ?
#
loop_
_entity_poly.entity_id
_entity_poly.type
_entity_poly.pdbx_seq_one_letter_code
_entity_poly.pdbx_strand_id
1 'polypeptide(L)'
;MYHLNITEAFKKYTKKNSLQKNINQETFKKDFDIIFFDEFQITNIADAMILGKLLEQFFSNNIFIITTSNVKPDDLYLGGLQRDQFLPYIENIKDNTLVYSLNSGKDYRELYLNKQNRFFIVKDPQTKKNFNQVLFTVLSGKQFATKEIVIKGRKLIIDNYVSGIAKFDFKDLCFQTYGSEDYIEI
;
A
#
# COMPACT_ATOMS: atom_id res chain seq x y z
N MET A 1 -0.34 -7.78 -13.53
CA MET A 1 -1.28 -6.78 -12.98
C MET A 1 -0.50 -5.48 -12.91
N TYR A 2 -0.78 -4.53 -13.79
CA TYR A 2 0.08 -3.36 -13.97
C TYR A 2 -0.14 -2.39 -12.81
N HIS A 3 0.77 -2.40 -11.85
CA HIS A 3 0.89 -1.35 -10.85
C HIS A 3 1.56 -0.15 -11.51
N LEU A 4 0.83 0.96 -11.63
CA LEU A 4 1.46 2.24 -11.95
C LEU A 4 2.17 2.71 -10.67
N ASN A 5 3.49 2.57 -10.67
CA ASN A 5 4.34 3.03 -9.59
C ASN A 5 4.27 4.57 -9.59
N ILE A 6 3.52 5.15 -8.64
CA ILE A 6 3.31 6.61 -8.51
C ILE A 6 4.65 7.36 -8.54
N THR A 7 5.71 6.72 -8.05
CA THR A 7 7.10 7.18 -8.10
C THR A 7 7.62 7.44 -9.52
N GLU A 8 7.24 6.65 -10.53
CA GLU A 8 7.66 6.84 -11.92
C GLU A 8 6.89 7.97 -12.60
N ALA A 9 5.58 8.06 -12.35
CA ALA A 9 4.78 9.21 -12.79
C ALA A 9 5.31 10.52 -12.18
N PHE A 10 5.68 10.49 -10.89
CA PHE A 10 6.22 11.62 -10.16
C PHE A 10 7.66 11.98 -10.58
N LYS A 11 8.51 11.00 -10.89
CA LYS A 11 9.86 11.24 -11.46
C LYS A 11 9.78 11.86 -12.85
N LYS A 12 8.82 11.43 -13.67
CA LYS A 12 8.59 12.03 -15.00
C LYS A 12 8.07 13.47 -14.88
N TYR A 13 7.27 13.76 -13.85
CA TYR A 13 6.75 15.09 -13.52
C TYR A 13 7.84 16.05 -12.98
N THR A 14 8.62 15.63 -11.98
CA THR A 14 9.69 16.46 -11.38
C THR A 14 10.83 16.74 -12.35
N LYS A 15 11.18 15.79 -13.23
CA LYS A 15 12.21 15.98 -14.26
C LYS A 15 11.79 16.97 -15.36
N LYS A 16 10.48 17.23 -15.52
CA LYS A 16 9.93 18.16 -16.52
C LYS A 16 9.70 19.58 -15.98
N ASN A 17 9.65 19.76 -14.65
CA ASN A 17 9.25 21.00 -13.98
C ASN A 17 10.35 21.69 -13.13
N SER A 18 11.62 21.61 -13.55
CA SER A 18 12.70 22.39 -12.92
C SER A 18 12.60 23.91 -13.14
N LEU A 19 11.58 24.41 -13.84
CA LEU A 19 11.32 25.83 -13.98
C LEU A 19 9.82 26.09 -13.83
N GLN A 20 9.48 26.87 -12.80
CA GLN A 20 8.15 27.44 -12.60
C GLN A 20 7.63 28.08 -13.90
N LYS A 21 6.55 27.53 -14.46
CA LYS A 21 5.60 28.28 -15.30
C LYS A 21 4.34 27.44 -15.53
N ASN A 22 3.23 28.00 -15.06
CA ASN A 22 1.86 27.80 -15.53
C ASN A 22 1.50 26.36 -15.91
N ILE A 23 0.88 25.66 -14.96
CA ILE A 23 0.27 24.34 -15.19
C ILE A 23 -0.90 24.54 -16.16
N ASN A 24 -0.67 24.28 -17.44
CA ASN A 24 -1.71 24.31 -18.46
C ASN A 24 -2.63 23.10 -18.26
N GLN A 25 -3.92 23.40 -18.07
CA GLN A 25 -5.04 22.48 -17.87
C GLN A 25 -5.03 21.30 -18.88
N GLU A 26 -4.63 21.54 -20.12
CA GLU A 26 -4.72 20.56 -21.22
C GLU A 26 -3.87 19.27 -21.08
N THR A 27 -2.91 19.21 -20.16
CA THR A 27 -1.90 18.14 -20.19
C THR A 27 -2.40 16.81 -19.61
N PHE A 28 -3.25 16.82 -18.57
CA PHE A 28 -3.64 15.58 -17.88
C PHE A 28 -4.78 14.82 -18.57
N LYS A 29 -5.79 15.54 -19.09
CA LYS A 29 -6.92 14.92 -19.78
C LYS A 29 -6.50 14.21 -21.08
N LYS A 30 -5.40 14.65 -21.70
CA LYS A 30 -4.86 14.00 -22.90
C LYS A 30 -4.39 12.56 -22.64
N ASP A 31 -4.01 12.26 -21.40
CA ASP A 31 -3.42 10.97 -21.03
C ASP A 31 -4.39 10.09 -20.22
N PHE A 32 -5.31 10.68 -19.43
CA PHE A 32 -6.21 9.92 -18.54
C PHE A 32 -7.60 10.55 -18.38
N ASP A 33 -8.65 9.75 -18.61
CA ASP A 33 -10.05 10.13 -18.32
C ASP A 33 -10.52 9.65 -16.94
N ILE A 34 -9.94 8.56 -16.42
CA ILE A 34 -10.30 7.94 -15.13
C ILE A 34 -9.03 7.56 -14.35
N ILE A 35 -9.00 7.88 -13.06
CA ILE A 35 -7.92 7.52 -12.13
C ILE A 35 -8.48 6.75 -10.94
N PHE A 36 -7.79 5.67 -10.57
CA PHE A 36 -8.09 4.87 -9.39
C PHE A 36 -7.00 5.05 -8.34
N PHE A 37 -7.38 5.48 -7.14
CA PHE A 37 -6.53 5.47 -5.96
C PHE A 37 -6.98 4.37 -5.02
N ASP A 38 -6.05 3.48 -4.65
CA ASP A 38 -6.31 2.48 -3.61
C ASP A 38 -5.65 2.92 -2.31
N GLU A 39 -6.31 2.66 -1.18
CA GLU A 39 -5.86 2.96 0.17
C GLU A 39 -5.38 4.41 0.38
N PHE A 40 -6.21 5.38 -0.03
CA PHE A 40 -5.92 6.79 0.12
C PHE A 40 -5.81 7.19 1.60
N GLN A 41 -4.60 7.53 2.03
CA GLN A 41 -4.28 7.97 3.38
C GLN A 41 -3.15 9.00 3.34
N ILE A 42 -3.15 9.92 4.30
CA ILE A 42 -2.17 11.00 4.39
C ILE A 42 -1.54 10.97 5.79
N THR A 43 -0.22 10.80 5.83
CA THR A 43 0.56 10.69 7.08
C THR A 43 1.56 11.83 7.27
N ASN A 44 1.78 12.67 6.25
CA ASN A 44 2.71 13.80 6.28
C ASN A 44 2.11 15.04 5.58
N ILE A 45 2.36 16.23 6.12
CA ILE A 45 1.90 17.51 5.59
C ILE A 45 2.45 17.79 4.18
N ALA A 46 3.70 17.41 3.88
CA ALA A 46 4.28 17.64 2.57
C ALA A 46 3.50 16.88 1.48
N ASP A 47 3.18 15.61 1.76
CA ASP A 47 2.38 14.76 0.88
C ASP A 47 0.96 15.33 0.76
N ALA A 48 0.38 15.81 1.87
CA ALA A 48 -0.94 16.44 1.90
C ALA A 48 -1.03 17.64 0.94
N MET A 49 -0.02 18.52 0.96
CA MET A 49 0.04 19.71 0.10
C MET A 49 0.22 19.38 -1.38
N ILE A 50 1.07 18.40 -1.70
CA ILE A 50 1.28 17.95 -3.07
C ILE A 50 0.00 17.30 -3.61
N LEU A 51 -0.61 16.43 -2.81
CA LEU A 51 -1.78 15.66 -3.19
C LEU A 51 -3.02 16.54 -3.33
N GLY A 52 -3.22 17.51 -2.42
CA GLY A 52 -4.32 18.48 -2.51
C GLY A 52 -4.30 19.25 -3.82
N LYS A 53 -3.12 19.80 -4.20
CA LYS A 53 -2.93 20.49 -5.48
C LYS A 53 -3.15 19.57 -6.68
N LEU A 54 -2.72 18.31 -6.59
CA LEU A 54 -2.90 17.35 -7.67
C LEU A 54 -4.39 17.04 -7.90
N LEU A 55 -5.14 16.81 -6.83
CA LEU A 55 -6.58 16.54 -6.90
C LEU A 55 -7.35 17.75 -7.45
N GLU A 56 -7.02 18.97 -7.03
CA GLU A 56 -7.56 20.20 -7.63
C GLU A 56 -7.39 20.23 -9.15
N GLN A 57 -6.20 19.85 -9.64
CA GLN A 57 -5.95 19.79 -11.08
C GLN A 57 -6.77 18.70 -11.77
N PHE A 58 -6.95 17.53 -11.15
CA PHE A 58 -7.77 16.48 -11.73
C PHE A 58 -9.25 16.89 -11.84
N PHE A 59 -9.81 17.47 -10.79
CA PHE A 59 -11.18 17.98 -10.79
C PHE A 59 -11.37 19.08 -11.84
N SER A 60 -10.44 20.04 -11.90
CA SER A 60 -10.48 21.13 -12.89
C SER A 60 -10.41 20.64 -14.35
N ASN A 61 -9.89 19.44 -14.58
CA ASN A 61 -9.76 18.83 -15.90
C ASN A 61 -10.83 17.77 -16.22
N ASN A 62 -11.87 17.68 -15.39
CA ASN A 62 -12.96 16.70 -15.54
C ASN A 62 -12.45 15.25 -15.59
N ILE A 63 -11.40 14.94 -14.84
CA ILE A 63 -10.91 13.57 -14.68
C ILE A 63 -11.74 12.89 -13.59
N PHE A 64 -12.29 11.72 -13.90
CA PHE A 64 -13.08 10.96 -12.94
C PHE A 64 -12.16 10.23 -11.96
N ILE A 65 -12.37 10.42 -10.65
CA ILE A 65 -11.55 9.78 -9.62
C ILE A 65 -12.39 8.76 -8.86
N ILE A 66 -11.88 7.55 -8.75
CA ILE A 66 -12.40 6.51 -7.86
C ILE A 66 -11.33 6.26 -6.81
N THR A 67 -11.71 6.32 -5.53
CA THR A 67 -10.76 6.14 -4.43
C THR A 67 -11.32 5.24 -3.33
N THR A 68 -10.47 4.43 -2.70
CA THR A 68 -10.76 3.70 -1.47
C THR A 68 -10.01 4.33 -0.31
N SER A 69 -10.59 4.36 0.89
CA SER A 69 -9.91 4.84 2.09
C SER A 69 -10.49 4.19 3.33
N ASN A 70 -9.63 4.00 4.33
CA ASN A 70 -10.01 3.55 5.68
C ASN A 70 -10.45 4.70 6.59
N VAL A 71 -10.29 5.96 6.13
CA VAL A 71 -10.67 7.16 6.87
C VAL A 71 -11.67 7.97 6.04
N LYS A 72 -12.63 8.63 6.70
CA LYS A 72 -13.51 9.58 6.01
C LYS A 72 -12.72 10.84 5.63
N PRO A 73 -13.15 11.61 4.61
CA PRO A 73 -12.44 12.82 4.19
C PRO A 73 -12.14 13.81 5.33
N ASP A 74 -13.09 14.04 6.24
CA ASP A 74 -12.88 14.94 7.39
C ASP A 74 -11.74 14.49 8.32
N ASP A 75 -11.47 13.19 8.38
CA ASP A 75 -10.45 12.61 9.26
C ASP A 75 -9.10 12.45 8.55
N LEU A 76 -9.00 12.87 7.28
CA LEU A 76 -7.72 12.89 6.58
C LEU A 76 -6.73 13.78 7.32
N TYR A 77 -5.55 13.21 7.61
CA TYR A 77 -4.46 13.85 8.33
C TYR A 77 -4.88 14.42 9.70
N LEU A 78 -5.87 13.81 10.37
CA LEU A 78 -6.34 14.22 11.69
C LEU A 78 -5.19 14.23 12.72
N GLY A 79 -5.07 15.32 13.48
CA GLY A 79 -3.99 15.51 14.45
C GLY A 79 -2.61 15.78 13.83
N GLY A 80 -2.53 15.88 12.50
CA GLY A 80 -1.31 16.18 11.78
C GLY A 80 -0.77 17.59 12.02
N LEU A 81 0.55 17.75 11.90
CA LEU A 81 1.23 19.03 12.05
C LEU A 81 0.76 20.00 10.95
N GLN A 82 0.33 21.21 11.32
CA GLN A 82 -0.17 22.23 10.38
C GLN A 82 -1.38 21.77 9.53
N ARG A 83 -2.24 20.90 10.07
CA ARG A 83 -3.46 20.41 9.41
C ARG A 83 -4.36 21.52 8.87
N ASP A 84 -4.35 22.70 9.47
CA ASP A 84 -5.15 23.85 9.00
C ASP A 84 -4.83 24.25 7.55
N GLN A 85 -3.59 24.05 7.11
CA GLN A 85 -3.21 24.27 5.70
C GLN A 85 -3.83 23.24 4.76
N PHE A 86 -4.18 22.06 5.28
CA PHE A 86 -4.78 20.97 4.52
C PHE A 86 -6.31 21.00 4.49
N LEU A 87 -6.95 21.71 5.42
CA LEU A 87 -8.40 21.90 5.46
C LEU A 87 -9.04 22.34 4.13
N PRO A 88 -8.48 23.31 3.37
CA PRO A 88 -9.06 23.71 2.09
C PRO A 88 -9.14 22.56 1.08
N TYR A 89 -8.15 21.67 1.09
CA TYR A 89 -8.12 20.52 0.18
C TYR A 89 -9.11 19.44 0.62
N ILE A 90 -9.36 19.28 1.93
CA ILE A 90 -10.42 18.39 2.44
C ILE A 90 -11.78 18.87 1.95
N GLU A 91 -12.07 20.17 2.04
CA GLU A 91 -13.33 20.73 1.53
C GLU A 91 -13.45 20.55 0.03
N ASN A 92 -12.38 20.83 -0.73
CA ASN A 92 -12.38 20.60 -2.17
C ASN A 92 -12.61 19.12 -2.54
N ILE A 93 -12.05 18.16 -1.78
CA ILE A 93 -12.35 16.74 -1.96
C ILE A 93 -13.84 16.47 -1.73
N LYS A 94 -14.42 17.00 -0.65
CA LYS A 94 -15.83 16.79 -0.32
C LYS A 94 -16.78 17.39 -1.36
N ASP A 95 -16.46 18.56 -1.88
CA ASP A 95 -17.29 19.24 -2.89
C ASP A 95 -17.29 18.50 -4.23
N ASN A 96 -16.21 17.79 -4.55
CA ASN A 96 -16.03 17.12 -5.84
C ASN A 96 -16.18 15.59 -5.77
N THR A 97 -16.51 15.01 -4.62
CA THR A 97 -16.61 13.54 -4.47
C THR A 97 -17.91 13.10 -3.81
N LEU A 98 -18.35 11.90 -4.17
CA LEU A 98 -19.43 11.19 -3.49
C LEU A 98 -18.81 10.15 -2.54
N VAL A 99 -19.08 10.30 -1.25
CA VAL A 99 -18.52 9.42 -0.21
C VAL A 99 -19.50 8.29 0.09
N TYR A 100 -19.07 7.05 -0.13
CA TYR A 100 -19.82 5.85 0.22
C TYR A 100 -19.14 5.13 1.38
N SER A 101 -19.89 4.92 2.48
CA SER A 101 -19.41 4.12 3.61
C SER A 101 -19.69 2.64 3.36
N LEU A 102 -18.63 1.83 3.31
CA LEU A 102 -18.71 0.36 3.18
C LEU A 102 -18.79 -0.32 4.56
N ASN A 103 -19.54 0.24 5.51
CA ASN A 103 -19.71 -0.34 6.84
C ASN A 103 -20.75 -1.47 6.81
N SER A 104 -20.40 -2.60 6.19
CA SER A 104 -21.29 -3.77 6.06
C SER A 104 -21.43 -4.58 7.34
N GLY A 105 -20.68 -4.22 8.40
CA GLY A 105 -20.53 -5.02 9.63
C GLY A 105 -19.94 -6.41 9.39
N LYS A 106 -19.55 -6.72 8.15
CA LYS A 106 -19.10 -8.02 7.70
C LYS A 106 -17.69 -7.90 7.16
N ASP A 107 -16.75 -8.43 7.92
CA ASP A 107 -15.39 -8.55 7.44
C ASP A 107 -15.30 -9.70 6.43
N TYR A 108 -15.20 -9.35 5.15
CA TYR A 108 -15.08 -10.34 4.08
C TYR A 108 -13.78 -11.16 4.20
N ARG A 109 -12.77 -10.70 4.95
CA ARG A 109 -11.56 -11.49 5.23
C ARG A 109 -11.91 -12.75 6.01
N GLU A 110 -12.90 -12.70 6.91
CA GLU A 110 -13.34 -13.86 7.71
C GLU A 110 -13.95 -14.98 6.86
N LEU A 111 -14.65 -14.64 5.77
CA LEU A 111 -15.20 -15.63 4.83
C LEU A 111 -14.11 -16.51 4.21
N TYR A 112 -12.90 -15.97 4.09
CA TYR A 112 -11.73 -16.68 3.59
C TYR A 112 -10.96 -17.39 4.71
N LEU A 113 -10.96 -16.88 5.94
CA LEU A 113 -10.33 -17.53 7.09
C LEU A 113 -10.94 -18.90 7.41
N ASN A 114 -12.27 -19.04 7.26
CA ASN A 114 -12.98 -20.29 7.59
C ASN A 114 -12.79 -21.43 6.58
N LYS A 115 -12.19 -21.18 5.40
CA LYS A 115 -12.07 -22.22 4.36
C LYS A 115 -10.79 -23.05 4.47
N GLN A 116 -9.74 -22.53 5.09
CA GLN A 116 -8.52 -23.25 5.41
C GLN A 116 -7.89 -22.55 6.62
N ASN A 117 -7.59 -23.29 7.69
CA ASN A 117 -6.87 -22.81 8.87
C ASN A 117 -5.55 -22.14 8.44
N ARG A 118 -5.58 -20.84 8.17
CA ARG A 118 -4.42 -20.05 7.70
C ARG A 118 -3.77 -19.25 8.82
N PHE A 119 -4.45 -19.16 9.95
CA PHE A 119 -3.95 -18.54 11.17
C PHE A 119 -3.95 -19.58 12.28
N PHE A 120 -2.81 -19.75 12.95
CA PHE A 120 -2.62 -20.74 14.01
C PHE A 120 -2.13 -20.04 15.27
N ILE A 121 -2.92 -20.12 16.33
CA ILE A 121 -2.50 -19.73 17.66
C ILE A 121 -1.90 -20.96 18.33
N VAL A 122 -0.59 -21.17 18.19
CA VAL A 122 0.10 -22.38 18.69
C VAL A 122 0.25 -22.33 20.22
N LYS A 123 -0.85 -22.58 20.94
CA LYS A 123 -0.90 -22.63 22.41
C LYS A 123 -0.86 -24.06 22.96
N ASP A 124 -1.19 -25.05 22.14
CA ASP A 124 -1.29 -26.45 22.54
C ASP A 124 -0.65 -27.40 21.49
N PRO A 125 -0.32 -28.64 21.88
CA PRO A 125 0.31 -29.62 20.98
C PRO A 125 -0.53 -29.98 19.74
N GLN A 126 -1.86 -29.94 19.84
CA GLN A 126 -2.75 -30.27 18.72
C GLN A 126 -2.71 -29.16 17.67
N THR A 127 -2.74 -27.89 18.07
CA THR A 127 -2.60 -26.77 17.14
C THR A 127 -1.23 -26.76 16.46
N LYS A 128 -0.16 -27.12 17.18
CA LYS A 128 1.18 -27.29 16.60
C LYS A 128 1.21 -28.40 15.55
N LYS A 129 0.55 -29.53 15.82
CA LYS A 129 0.44 -30.65 14.87
C LYS A 129 -0.31 -30.24 13.61
N ASN A 130 -1.43 -29.52 13.74
CA ASN A 130 -2.21 -29.04 12.60
C ASN A 130 -1.40 -28.05 11.73
N PHE A 131 -0.67 -27.13 12.35
CA PHE A 131 0.23 -26.21 11.63
C PHE A 131 1.29 -26.98 10.84
N ASN A 132 1.97 -27.94 11.47
CA ASN A 132 3.00 -28.74 10.81
C ASN A 132 2.44 -29.56 9.65
N GLN A 133 1.21 -30.07 9.75
CA GLN A 133 0.54 -30.77 8.65
C GLN A 133 0.27 -29.84 7.46
N VAL A 134 -0.31 -28.67 7.70
CA VAL A 134 -0.54 -27.68 6.64
C VAL A 134 0.78 -27.24 6.01
N LEU A 135 1.80 -26.99 6.83
CA LEU A 135 3.13 -26.64 6.34
C LEU A 135 3.70 -27.75 5.46
N PHE A 136 3.65 -29.00 5.89
CA PHE A 136 4.13 -30.14 5.08
C PHE A 136 3.42 -30.24 3.71
N THR A 137 2.10 -30.03 3.69
CA THR A 137 1.31 -30.01 2.44
C THR A 137 1.73 -28.85 1.53
N VAL A 138 1.87 -27.65 2.08
CA VAL A 138 2.31 -26.45 1.34
C VAL A 138 3.72 -26.63 0.77
N LEU A 139 4.63 -27.25 1.52
CA LEU A 139 5.97 -27.55 1.06
C LEU A 139 6.03 -28.70 0.02
N SER A 140 4.93 -29.45 -0.15
CA SER A 140 4.86 -30.62 -1.03
C SER A 140 6.00 -31.62 -0.76
N GLY A 141 6.35 -31.82 0.52
CA GLY A 141 7.44 -32.70 0.95
C GLY A 141 8.86 -32.18 0.73
N LYS A 142 9.05 -30.97 0.20
CA LYS A 142 10.37 -30.36 0.07
C LYS A 142 10.86 -29.82 1.42
N GLN A 143 12.17 -29.79 1.60
CA GLN A 143 12.79 -29.21 2.79
C GLN A 143 13.17 -27.75 2.55
N PHE A 144 13.15 -26.98 3.62
CA PHE A 144 13.69 -25.63 3.61
C PHE A 144 15.21 -25.65 3.37
N ALA A 145 15.68 -24.64 2.66
CA ALA A 145 17.09 -24.38 2.44
C ALA A 145 17.36 -22.88 2.60
N THR A 146 18.62 -22.55 2.83
CA THR A 146 19.06 -21.15 2.87
C THR A 146 19.03 -20.55 1.46
N LYS A 147 18.44 -19.37 1.32
CA LYS A 147 18.49 -18.55 0.11
C LYS A 147 19.13 -17.21 0.41
N GLU A 148 20.09 -16.81 -0.41
CA GLU A 148 20.66 -15.46 -0.39
C GLU A 148 19.96 -14.60 -1.46
N ILE A 149 19.53 -13.40 -1.09
CA ILE A 149 19.03 -12.38 -2.00
C ILE A 149 19.97 -11.18 -1.93
N VAL A 150 20.39 -10.66 -3.08
CA VAL A 150 21.27 -9.50 -3.16
C VAL A 150 20.47 -8.26 -3.54
N ILE A 151 20.41 -7.29 -2.63
CA ILE A 151 19.60 -6.07 -2.77
C ILE A 151 20.54 -4.87 -2.65
N LYS A 152 20.76 -4.16 -3.76
CA LYS A 152 21.70 -3.01 -3.83
C LYS A 152 23.08 -3.30 -3.20
N GLY A 153 23.61 -4.50 -3.40
CA GLY A 153 24.90 -4.93 -2.88
C GLY A 153 24.90 -5.44 -1.42
N ARG A 154 23.77 -5.35 -0.70
CA ARG A 154 23.60 -6.03 0.58
C ARG A 154 23.11 -7.46 0.35
N LYS A 155 23.60 -8.39 1.16
CA LYS A 155 23.17 -9.79 1.16
C LYS A 155 22.13 -9.99 2.26
N LEU A 156 20.94 -10.44 1.88
CA LEU A 156 19.88 -10.84 2.78
C LEU A 156 19.78 -12.37 2.77
N ILE A 157 19.91 -12.98 3.94
CA ILE A 157 19.90 -14.43 4.10
C ILE A 157 18.52 -14.84 4.62
N ILE A 158 17.85 -15.73 3.89
CA ILE A 158 16.59 -16.37 4.28
C ILE A 158 16.91 -17.83 4.61
N ASP A 159 16.96 -18.16 5.90
CA ASP A 159 17.37 -19.51 6.33
C ASP A 159 16.35 -20.60 5.98
N ASN A 160 15.06 -20.24 5.93
CA ASN A 160 13.99 -21.20 5.67
C ASN A 160 13.22 -20.84 4.39
N TYR A 161 13.81 -21.11 3.23
CA TYR A 161 13.18 -20.88 1.93
C TYR A 161 13.01 -22.17 1.12
N VAL A 162 11.90 -22.29 0.40
CA VAL A 162 11.69 -23.34 -0.60
C VAL A 162 10.62 -22.94 -1.61
N SER A 163 10.94 -23.01 -2.91
CA SER A 163 9.97 -22.84 -4.02
C SER A 163 8.98 -21.66 -3.85
N GLY A 164 9.44 -20.48 -3.43
CA GLY A 164 8.60 -19.28 -3.27
C GLY A 164 7.91 -19.15 -1.90
N ILE A 165 8.18 -20.08 -0.98
CA ILE A 165 7.71 -20.03 0.41
C ILE A 165 8.90 -19.73 1.30
N ALA A 166 8.79 -18.67 2.10
CA ALA A 166 9.77 -18.32 3.12
C ALA A 166 9.13 -18.39 4.51
N LYS A 167 9.90 -18.83 5.51
CA LYS A 167 9.50 -18.86 6.91
C LYS A 167 10.47 -18.02 7.74
N PHE A 168 9.92 -17.12 8.53
CA PHE A 168 10.66 -16.24 9.42
C PHE A 168 10.07 -16.26 10.82
N ASP A 169 10.91 -16.05 11.84
CA ASP A 169 10.40 -15.53 13.11
C ASP A 169 10.17 -14.02 12.96
N PHE A 170 9.19 -13.48 13.69
CA PHE A 170 8.83 -12.07 13.61
C PHE A 170 10.02 -11.13 13.90
N LYS A 171 10.88 -11.50 14.86
CA LYS A 171 12.10 -10.76 15.20
C LYS A 171 13.14 -10.75 14.06
N ASP A 172 13.22 -11.82 13.28
CA ASP A 172 14.21 -11.94 12.20
C ASP A 172 13.79 -11.11 10.99
N LEU A 173 12.48 -10.84 10.86
CA LEU A 173 11.93 -10.00 9.81
C LEU A 173 11.84 -8.52 10.22
N CYS A 174 11.30 -8.22 11.41
CA CYS A 174 10.93 -6.86 11.77
C CYS A 174 11.94 -6.13 12.66
N PHE A 175 12.87 -6.83 13.32
CA PHE A 175 13.84 -6.20 14.24
C PHE A 175 15.23 -6.05 13.59
N GLN A 176 15.36 -6.41 12.33
CA GLN A 176 16.57 -6.19 11.55
C GLN A 176 16.55 -4.79 10.93
N THR A 177 17.72 -4.32 10.51
CA THR A 177 17.87 -3.03 9.81
C THR A 177 17.50 -3.16 8.33
N TYR A 178 16.29 -3.65 8.05
CA TYR A 178 15.74 -3.77 6.70
C TYR A 178 15.08 -2.46 6.27
N GLY A 179 15.37 -2.04 5.05
CA GLY A 179 14.69 -0.92 4.39
C GLY A 179 13.44 -1.41 3.64
N SER A 180 12.59 -0.49 3.21
CA SER A 180 11.36 -0.79 2.45
C SER A 180 11.60 -1.69 1.24
N GLU A 181 12.75 -1.51 0.59
CA GLU A 181 13.17 -2.27 -0.60
C GLU A 181 13.50 -3.73 -0.28
N ASP A 182 13.95 -4.02 0.95
CA ASP A 182 14.22 -5.39 1.37
C ASP A 182 12.93 -6.20 1.48
N TYR A 183 11.90 -5.61 2.06
CA TYR A 183 10.59 -6.24 2.21
C TYR A 183 9.86 -6.44 0.88
N ILE A 184 10.20 -5.68 -0.16
CA ILE A 184 9.61 -5.85 -1.50
C ILE A 184 10.23 -7.06 -2.22
N GLU A 185 11.51 -7.33 -1.97
CA GLU A 185 12.25 -8.42 -2.61
C GLU A 185 12.14 -9.77 -1.87
N ILE A 186 11.84 -9.73 -0.56
CA ILE A 186 11.51 -10.91 0.26
C ILE A 186 10.17 -11.51 -0.18
#